data_AF-J3BXY6-F1
#
_entry.id   AF-J3BXY6-F1
#
_cell.length_a   1.000
_cell.length_b   1.000
_cell.length_c   1.000
_cell.angle_alpha   90.00
_cell.angle_beta   90.00
_cell.angle_gamma   90.00
#
_symmetry.space_group_name_H-M   'P 1'
#
loop_
_entity.id
_entity.type
_entity.pdbx_description
1 polymer ?
#
loop_
_entity_poly.entity_id
_entity_poly.type
_entity_poly.pdbx_seq_one_letter_code
_entity_poly.pdbx_strand_id
1 'polypeptide(L)' 'MKINLLKKASKIHAVKCNKSSDFLEGFASFQILQLIILKLQNVEDEDLSSAEDEIENWRKSEPEVTENEISQIIS' A
#
# COMPACT_ATOMS: atom_id res chain seq x y z
N MET A 1 -11.53 -4.46 9.78
CA MET A 1 -10.09 -4.63 9.49
C MET A 1 -9.72 -4.26 8.06
N LYS A 2 -10.39 -4.83 7.04
CA LYS A 2 -10.18 -4.52 5.60
C LYS A 2 -10.05 -3.03 5.23
N ILE A 3 -10.95 -2.19 5.74
CA ILE A 3 -10.91 -0.73 5.49
C ILE A 3 -9.60 -0.10 5.97
N ASN A 4 -9.05 -0.55 7.09
CA ASN A 4 -7.79 -0.02 7.62
C ASN A 4 -6.61 -0.44 6.74
N LEU A 5 -6.60 -1.67 6.24
CA LEU A 5 -5.59 -2.17 5.30
C LEU A 5 -5.66 -1.41 3.96
N LEU A 6 -6.86 -1.18 3.43
CA LEU A 6 -7.05 -0.35 2.23
C LEU A 6 -6.52 1.07 2.44
N LYS A 7 -6.86 1.71 3.56
CA LYS A 7 -6.32 3.03 3.90
C LYS A 7 -4.79 3.02 4.00
N LYS A 8 -4.20 2.01 4.66
CA LYS A 8 -2.73 1.87 4.76
C LYS A 8 -2.10 1.74 3.37
N ALA A 9 -2.61 0.85 2.53
CA ALA A 9 -2.12 0.63 1.16
C ALA A 9 -2.22 1.90 0.30
N SER A 10 -3.34 2.62 0.36
CA SER A 10 -3.50 3.89 -0.37
C SER A 10 -2.50 4.96 0.08
N LYS A 11 -2.23 5.05 1.40
CA LYS A 11 -1.23 5.99 1.94
C LYS A 11 0.18 5.61 1.53
N ILE A 12 0.54 4.33 1.54
CA ILE A 12 1.84 3.83 1.03
C ILE A 12 2.03 4.24 -0.43
N HIS A 13 1.01 4.01 -1.28
CA HIS A 13 1.06 4.44 -2.68
C HIS A 13 1.32 5.95 -2.81
N ALA A 14 0.57 6.76 -2.08
CA ALA A 14 0.71 8.22 -2.09
C ALA A 14 2.13 8.65 -1.71
N VAL A 15 2.71 8.06 -0.66
CA VAL A 15 4.10 8.37 -0.25
C VAL A 15 5.09 7.92 -1.32
N LYS A 16 4.95 6.73 -1.91
CA LYS A 16 5.84 6.26 -2.99
C LYS A 16 5.81 7.20 -4.19
N CYS A 17 4.63 7.66 -4.60
CA CYS A 17 4.47 8.68 -5.65
C CYS A 17 5.07 10.03 -5.28
N ASN A 18 5.10 10.39 -3.99
CA ASN A 18 5.72 11.63 -3.53
C ASN A 18 7.25 11.53 -3.46
N LYS A 19 7.80 10.33 -3.27
CA LYS A 19 9.25 10.08 -3.19
C LYS A 19 9.91 9.96 -4.56
N SER A 20 9.15 9.63 -5.59
CA SER A 20 9.67 9.44 -6.93
C SER A 20 9.11 10.47 -7.90
N SER A 21 9.99 11.06 -8.71
CA SER A 21 9.59 11.85 -9.88
C SER A 21 9.41 10.98 -11.14
N ASP A 22 9.68 9.68 -11.07
CA ASP A 22 9.54 8.75 -12.20
C ASP A 22 8.09 8.26 -12.31
N PHE A 23 7.47 8.55 -13.45
CA PHE A 23 6.12 8.09 -13.77
C PHE A 23 6.00 6.56 -13.75
N LEU A 24 7.02 5.82 -14.21
CA LEU A 24 7.00 4.37 -14.27
C LEU A 24 7.00 3.75 -12.86
N GLU A 25 7.72 4.35 -11.91
CA GLU A 25 7.69 3.91 -10.51
C GLU A 25 6.31 4.18 -9.88
N GLY A 26 5.70 5.33 -10.15
CA GLY A 26 4.34 5.64 -9.73
C GLY A 26 3.31 4.66 -10.33
N PHE A 27 3.45 4.32 -11.61
CA PHE A 27 2.58 3.36 -12.28
C PHE A 27 2.75 1.93 -11.73
N ALA A 28 3.99 1.47 -11.50
CA ALA A 28 4.25 0.17 -10.88
C ALA A 28 3.67 0.10 -9.45
N SER A 29 3.81 1.18 -8.67
CA SER A 29 3.20 1.33 -7.34
C SER A 29 1.67 1.24 -7.41
N PHE A 30 1.05 1.86 -8.42
CA PHE A 30 -0.40 1.78 -8.64
C PHE A 30 -0.87 0.36 -9.00
N GLN A 31 -0.11 -0.38 -9.82
CA GLN A 31 -0.44 -1.77 -10.14
C GLN A 31 -0.46 -2.66 -8.89
N ILE A 32 0.51 -2.48 -7.98
CA ILE A 32 0.54 -3.21 -6.70
C ILE A 32 -0.67 -2.84 -5.83
N LEU A 33 -1.04 -1.56 -5.77
CA LEU A 33 -2.25 -1.11 -5.07
C LEU A 33 -3.51 -1.79 -5.62
N GLN A 34 -3.65 -1.90 -6.95
CA GLN A 34 -4.79 -2.58 -7.57
C GLN A 34 -4.86 -4.06 -7.16
N LEU A 35 -3.71 -4.76 -7.14
CA LEU A 35 -3.64 -6.16 -6.71
C LEU A 35 -4.06 -6.32 -5.24
N ILE A 36 -3.59 -5.44 -4.35
CA ILE A 36 -3.99 -5.42 -2.93
C ILE A 36 -5.50 -5.18 -2.79
N ILE A 37 -6.07 -4.23 -3.54
CA ILE A 37 -7.51 -3.95 -3.51
C ILE A 37 -8.31 -5.19 -3.94
N LEU A 38 -7.93 -5.81 -5.06
CA LEU A 38 -8.59 -7.02 -5.55
C LEU A 38 -8.49 -8.16 -4.54
N LYS A 39 -7.32 -8.35 -3.92
CA LYS A 39 -7.15 -9.37 -2.86
C LYS A 39 -8.06 -9.08 -1.67
N LEU A 40 -8.05 -7.85 -1.15
CA LEU A 40 -8.87 -7.45 0.00
C LEU A 40 -10.39 -7.52 -0.25
N GLN A 41 -10.83 -7.40 -1.51
CA GLN A 41 -12.23 -7.57 -1.90
C GLN A 41 -12.68 -9.04 -1.88
N ASN A 42 -11.78 -9.97 -2.20
CA ASN A 42 -12.09 -11.39 -2.39
C ASN A 42 -11.70 -12.29 -1.21
N VAL A 43 -10.90 -11.78 -0.26
CA VAL A 43 -10.36 -12.52 0.87
C VAL A 43 -11.39 -12.69 2.00
N GLU A 44 -11.48 -13.87 2.62
CA GLU A 44 -12.25 -14.07 3.86
C GLU A 44 -11.50 -13.45 5.07
N ASP A 45 -12.17 -13.25 6.20
CA ASP A 45 -11.55 -12.54 7.33
C ASP A 45 -10.32 -13.26 7.91
N GLU A 46 -10.22 -14.58 7.72
CA GLU A 46 -9.14 -15.45 8.21
C GLU A 46 -7.81 -15.23 7.47
N ASP A 47 -7.86 -14.74 6.23
CA ASP A 47 -6.71 -14.57 5.33
C ASP A 47 -6.19 -13.11 5.31
N LEU A 48 -6.72 -12.24 6.16
CA LEU A 48 -6.34 -10.83 6.21
C LEU A 48 -4.91 -10.59 6.70
N SER A 49 -4.35 -11.50 7.49
CA SER A 49 -2.95 -11.45 7.93
C SER A 49 -1.98 -11.52 6.74
N SER A 50 -2.26 -12.39 5.77
CA SER A 50 -1.45 -12.50 4.54
C SER A 50 -1.50 -11.21 3.72
N ALA A 51 -2.64 -10.53 3.66
CA ALA A 51 -2.75 -9.25 2.98
C ALA A 51 -2.00 -8.13 3.73
N GLU A 52 -1.99 -8.17 5.07
CA GLU A 52 -1.21 -7.23 5.88
C GLU A 52 0.30 -7.39 5.67
N ASP A 53 0.79 -8.63 5.66
CA ASP A 53 2.20 -8.93 5.39
C ASP A 53 2.65 -8.45 4.01
N GLU A 54 1.81 -8.62 2.99
CA GLU A 54 2.09 -8.11 1.64
C GLU A 54 2.17 -6.58 1.59
N ILE A 55 1.23 -5.90 2.25
CA ILE A 55 1.24 -4.43 2.36
C ILE A 55 2.52 -3.96 3.06
N GLU A 56 2.93 -4.66 4.12
CA GLU A 56 4.12 -4.34 4.91
C GLU A 56 5.42 -4.61 4.15
N ASN A 57 5.47 -5.69 3.36
CA ASN A 57 6.60 -5.97 2.48
C ASN A 57 6.72 -4.94 1.36
N TRP A 58 5.60 -4.54 0.75
CA TRP A 58 5.58 -3.48 -0.26
C TRP A 58 5.97 -2.11 0.32
N ARG A 59 5.56 -1.81 1.57
CA ARG A 59 6.02 -0.61 2.29
C ARG A 59 7.55 -0.55 2.36
N LYS A 60 8.20 -1.68 2.63
CA LYS A 60 9.66 -1.81 2.75
C LYS A 60 10.41 -1.91 1.42
N SER A 61 9.70 -2.15 0.32
CA SER A 61 10.32 -2.17 -1.01
C SER A 61 10.70 -0.76 -1.43
N GLU A 62 11.69 -0.62 -2.32
CA GLU A 62 12.05 0.69 -2.86
C GLU A 62 10.89 1.33 -3.65
N PRO A 63 10.70 2.66 -3.57
CA PRO A 63 11.26 3.53 -2.53
C PRO A 63 10.63 3.18 -1.16
N GLU A 64 11.46 2.95 -0.14
CA GLU A 64 10.97 2.58 1.21
C GLU A 64 10.02 3.67 1.77
N VAL A 65 8.94 3.27 2.43
CA VAL A 65 7.97 4.18 3.07
C VAL A 65 7.97 3.97 4.57
N THR A 66 8.18 5.01 5.38
CA THR A 66 8.15 4.92 6.85
C THR A 66 6.74 5.12 7.40
N GLU A 67 6.46 4.60 8.60
CA GLU A 67 5.18 4.82 9.28
C GLU A 67 4.91 6.31 9.60
N ASN A 68 5.98 7.09 9.83
CA ASN A 68 5.86 8.54 10.02
C ASN A 68 5.37 9.25 8.74
N GLU A 69 5.81 8.79 7.56
CA GLU A 69 5.34 9.37 6.29
C GLU A 69 3.89 8.97 5.99
N ILE A 70 3.52 7.74 6.34
CA ILE A 70 2.12 7.28 6.24
C ILE A 70 1.22 8.13 7.13
N SER A 71 1.64 8.44 8.36
CA SER A 71 0.82 9.21 9.31
C SER A 71 0.64 10.68 8.89
N GLN A 72 1.58 11.23 8.13
CA GLN A 72 1.51 12.59 7.56
C GLN A 72 0.50 12.72 6.41
N ILE A 73 0.11 11.62 5.76
CA ILE A 73 -0.96 11.63 4.76
C ILE A 73 -2.30 11.79 5.49
N ILE A 74 -2.82 13.02 5.50
CA ILE A 74 -4.13 13.36 6.05
C ILE A 74 -5.21 12.76 5.13
N SER A 75 -6.15 12.04 5.72
CA SER A 75 -7.28 11.38 5.06
C SER A 75 -8.57 11.62 5.85
#